data_AF-A0A0Q9YN57-F1
#
_entry.id   AF-A0A0Q9YN57-F1
#
_cell.length_a   1.000
_cell.length_b   1.000
_cell.length_c   1.000
_cell.angle_alpha   90.00
_cell.angle_beta   90.00
_cell.angle_gamma   90.00
#
_symmetry.space_group_name_H-M   'P 1'
#
loop_
_entity.id
_entity.type
_entity.pdbx_description
1 polymer ?
#
loop_
_entity_poly.entity_id
_entity_poly.type
_entity_poly.pdbx_seq_one_letter_code
_entity_poly.pdbx_strand_id
1 'polypeptide(L)'
;MNRYSAKILFQTHDIAYDNQANEQKRLEILLKKALTDFYRSLQETPVEFKSMNDLAKALGSSGGMKGNLQILLNQNPVFVQKTLQKDVLNNKLKFDTPEPFETICNWVNQGLLIELALPQEPSQPAIVPNEYYGTSDFKEIMSDLVDHNVGWRLFVDGTKQRSETAASYDQREPGCLLAMARSFHHAMENVNTPLTFNQIIELHTLCINGVNELNEDPLSKEPYRISEDIVGFGIANRGQEPTQTLNGYRELCLHSGIDKDYTVRCNRVQTVLYGDGLVSRIDQILAEYEGKMSLASTKEQKLHLIVENIAYLERIHPFWDANCRTLCVMVLNKELIRHGFPPVILEDPNRFDCFSTNELMNEVITGFRNYECVKTYGQLPEENSMSKLHVRESVELVHGIEEELRSLKPGIRYGM
;
A
#
# COMPACT_ATOMS: atom_id res chain seq x y z
N MET A 1 32.88 35.87 -39.11
CA MET A 1 32.17 35.56 -40.37
C MET A 1 31.94 34.06 -40.44
N ASN A 2 30.69 33.65 -40.67
CA ASN A 2 30.14 32.32 -41.05
C ASN A 2 30.39 31.14 -40.09
N ARG A 3 29.44 30.53 -39.37
CA ARG A 3 28.04 30.03 -39.58
C ARG A 3 27.90 28.89 -40.60
N TYR A 4 27.08 27.90 -40.19
CA TYR A 4 26.63 26.63 -40.79
C TYR A 4 27.54 25.42 -40.48
N SER A 5 27.07 24.28 -39.95
CA SER A 5 25.71 23.75 -39.79
C SER A 5 25.70 22.55 -38.84
N ALA A 6 25.02 22.67 -37.70
CA ALA A 6 24.50 21.57 -36.91
C ALA A 6 22.98 21.65 -36.97
N LYS A 7 22.31 20.66 -37.56
CA LYS A 7 20.86 20.52 -37.47
C LYS A 7 20.37 19.14 -37.88
N ILE A 8 19.49 18.61 -37.01
CA ILE A 8 18.43 17.63 -37.26
C ILE A 8 18.85 16.16 -37.13
N LEU A 9 18.74 15.63 -35.90
CA LEU A 9 18.40 14.22 -35.63
C LEU A 9 18.03 13.99 -34.15
N PHE A 10 17.25 14.88 -33.53
CA PHE A 10 16.63 14.65 -32.20
C PHE A 10 15.38 15.52 -32.09
N GLN A 11 14.24 15.09 -32.63
CA GLN A 11 12.96 15.77 -32.36
C GLN A 11 11.68 14.96 -32.69
N THR A 12 11.77 13.66 -33.01
CA THR A 12 10.58 12.87 -33.41
C THR A 12 10.15 11.80 -32.42
N HIS A 13 10.83 11.61 -31.29
CA HIS A 13 10.39 10.68 -30.24
C HIS A 13 9.70 11.35 -29.04
N ASP A 14 10.08 12.57 -28.66
CA ASP A 14 9.43 13.29 -27.54
C ASP A 14 8.01 13.78 -27.85
N ILE A 15 7.68 14.02 -29.13
CA ILE A 15 6.36 14.57 -29.53
C ILE A 15 5.27 13.48 -29.52
N ALA A 16 5.63 12.20 -29.66
CA ALA A 16 4.65 11.11 -29.65
C ALA A 16 4.19 10.75 -28.23
N TYR A 17 5.12 10.73 -27.27
CA TYR A 17 4.83 10.43 -25.86
C TYR A 17 4.00 11.53 -25.19
N ASP A 18 4.29 12.80 -25.48
CA ASP A 18 3.56 13.93 -24.93
C ASP A 18 2.12 14.00 -25.47
N ASN A 19 1.88 13.57 -26.73
CA ASN A 19 0.54 13.50 -27.29
C ASN A 19 -0.32 12.38 -26.66
N GLN A 20 0.27 11.23 -26.35
CA GLN A 20 -0.47 10.11 -25.76
C GLN A 20 -0.80 10.37 -24.27
N ALA A 21 0.13 10.96 -23.52
CA ALA A 21 -0.13 11.40 -22.14
C ALA A 21 -1.17 12.53 -22.08
N ASN A 22 -1.14 13.47 -23.02
CA ASN A 22 -2.15 14.53 -23.12
C ASN A 22 -3.51 14.00 -23.59
N GLU A 23 -3.55 12.97 -24.43
CA GLU A 23 -4.78 12.32 -24.88
C GLU A 23 -5.42 11.48 -23.78
N GLN A 24 -4.63 10.74 -23.00
CA GLN A 24 -5.10 10.00 -21.83
C GLN A 24 -5.61 10.95 -20.73
N LYS A 25 -4.88 12.03 -20.45
CA LYS A 25 -5.32 13.09 -19.52
C LYS A 25 -6.57 13.81 -20.01
N ARG A 26 -6.71 14.01 -21.32
CA ARG A 26 -7.92 14.56 -21.96
C ARG A 26 -9.09 13.60 -21.84
N LEU A 27 -8.90 12.30 -22.07
CA LEU A 27 -9.92 11.27 -21.91
C LEU A 27 -10.37 11.15 -20.45
N GLU A 28 -9.45 11.24 -19.49
CA GLU A 28 -9.74 11.24 -18.06
C GLU A 28 -10.56 12.49 -17.66
N ILE A 29 -10.19 13.68 -18.13
CA ILE A 29 -10.95 14.92 -17.92
C ILE A 29 -12.34 14.82 -18.55
N LEU A 30 -12.45 14.24 -19.76
CA LEU A 30 -13.72 14.05 -20.44
C LEU A 30 -14.60 13.03 -19.71
N LEU A 31 -14.01 11.95 -19.17
CA LEU A 31 -14.72 10.94 -18.40
C LEU A 31 -15.21 11.52 -17.06
N LYS A 32 -14.35 12.22 -16.31
CA LYS A 32 -14.70 12.90 -15.07
C LYS A 32 -15.76 13.99 -15.27
N LYS A 33 -15.66 14.77 -16.36
CA LYS A 33 -16.65 15.77 -16.74
C LYS A 33 -17.98 15.12 -17.16
N ALA A 34 -17.93 14.04 -17.94
CA ALA A 34 -19.12 13.30 -18.33
C ALA A 34 -19.85 12.71 -17.11
N LEU A 35 -19.10 12.17 -16.13
CA LEU A 35 -19.65 11.66 -14.88
C LEU A 35 -20.23 12.77 -13.98
N THR A 36 -19.60 13.94 -13.94
CA THR A 36 -20.06 15.10 -13.14
C THR A 36 -21.30 15.78 -13.76
N ASP A 37 -21.30 15.99 -15.08
CA ASP A 37 -22.44 16.55 -15.82
C ASP A 37 -23.61 15.57 -15.90
N PHE A 38 -23.36 14.29 -15.66
CA PHE A 38 -24.36 13.24 -15.49
C PHE A 38 -25.00 13.30 -14.09
N TYR A 39 -24.19 13.43 -13.03
CA TYR A 39 -24.66 13.58 -11.65
C TYR A 39 -25.61 14.78 -11.45
N ARG A 40 -25.30 15.93 -12.08
CA ARG A 40 -26.13 17.15 -11.98
C ARG A 40 -27.51 17.01 -12.66
N SER A 41 -27.60 16.28 -13.77
CA SER A 41 -28.88 16.08 -14.49
C SER A 41 -29.84 15.09 -13.80
N LEU A 42 -29.37 14.33 -12.81
CA LEU A 42 -30.17 13.32 -12.11
C LEU A 42 -31.05 13.88 -10.98
N GLN A 43 -30.82 15.11 -10.53
CA GLN A 43 -31.63 15.72 -9.46
C GLN A 43 -33.00 16.24 -9.94
N GLU A 44 -33.26 16.25 -11.25
CA GLU A 44 -34.36 17.05 -11.81
C GLU A 44 -35.63 16.27 -12.26
N THR A 45 -35.65 14.94 -12.52
CA THR A 45 -36.92 14.18 -12.70
C THR A 45 -36.78 12.63 -12.89
N PRO A 46 -37.69 11.77 -12.35
CA PRO A 46 -37.67 10.30 -12.56
C PRO A 46 -38.73 9.76 -13.56
N VAL A 47 -38.41 8.70 -14.33
CA VAL A 47 -39.33 7.99 -15.26
C VAL A 47 -39.15 6.46 -15.17
N GLU A 48 -40.23 5.66 -15.28
CA GLU A 48 -40.23 4.17 -15.26
C GLU A 48 -40.37 3.53 -16.67
N PHE A 49 -39.80 2.33 -16.89
CA PHE A 49 -39.87 1.57 -18.17
C PHE A 49 -40.31 0.10 -17.98
N LYS A 50 -41.01 -0.48 -18.97
CA LYS A 50 -41.68 -1.80 -18.87
C LYS A 50 -41.17 -2.92 -19.82
N SER A 51 -40.30 -2.69 -20.81
CA SER A 51 -39.74 -3.76 -21.68
C SER A 51 -38.43 -3.42 -22.43
N MET A 52 -37.71 -4.43 -22.98
CA MET A 52 -36.46 -4.27 -23.76
C MET A 52 -36.64 -3.58 -25.12
N ASN A 53 -37.82 -3.68 -25.73
CA ASN A 53 -38.10 -2.97 -26.98
C ASN A 53 -38.28 -1.46 -26.71
N ASP A 54 -38.71 -1.10 -25.50
CA ASP A 54 -38.78 0.30 -25.05
C ASP A 54 -37.37 0.86 -24.76
N LEU A 55 -36.47 0.02 -24.22
CA LEU A 55 -35.07 0.38 -24.01
C LEU A 55 -34.29 0.58 -25.32
N ALA A 56 -34.45 -0.34 -26.28
CA ALA A 56 -33.79 -0.24 -27.59
C ALA A 56 -34.32 0.94 -28.42
N LYS A 57 -35.63 1.25 -28.33
CA LYS A 57 -36.21 2.47 -28.93
C LYS A 57 -35.71 3.74 -28.24
N ALA A 58 -35.58 3.74 -26.92
CA ALA A 58 -35.02 4.88 -26.18
C ALA A 58 -33.54 5.14 -26.55
N LEU A 59 -32.75 4.08 -26.73
CA LEU A 59 -31.33 4.13 -27.10
C LEU A 59 -31.09 4.44 -28.58
N GLY A 60 -32.00 4.02 -29.47
CA GLY A 60 -31.86 4.18 -30.93
C GLY A 60 -32.43 5.49 -31.49
N SER A 61 -33.30 6.18 -30.76
CA SER A 61 -33.99 7.40 -31.26
C SER A 61 -33.52 8.71 -30.64
N SER A 62 -32.54 8.70 -29.74
CA SER A 62 -32.04 9.92 -29.09
C SER A 62 -30.51 9.97 -29.07
N GLY A 63 -29.94 11.04 -29.64
CA GLY A 63 -28.52 11.40 -29.51
C GLY A 63 -28.19 11.89 -28.10
N GLY A 64 -28.32 11.02 -27.09
CA GLY A 64 -28.06 11.36 -25.68
C GLY A 64 -28.20 10.16 -24.75
N MET A 65 -27.07 9.56 -24.38
CA MET A 65 -26.92 8.37 -23.50
C MET A 65 -27.15 8.64 -21.99
N LYS A 66 -27.93 9.65 -21.58
CA LYS A 66 -27.84 10.22 -20.22
C LYS A 66 -28.83 9.74 -19.14
N GLY A 67 -29.76 8.80 -19.40
CA GLY A 67 -30.83 8.50 -18.42
C GLY A 67 -31.02 7.05 -17.95
N ASN A 68 -30.72 6.04 -18.77
CA ASN A 68 -31.36 4.72 -18.58
C ASN A 68 -30.52 3.65 -17.84
N LEU A 69 -29.22 3.86 -17.65
CA LEU A 69 -28.34 2.80 -17.13
C LEU A 69 -28.45 2.60 -15.60
N GLN A 70 -28.69 3.67 -14.83
CA GLN A 70 -28.80 3.59 -13.37
C GLN A 70 -30.10 2.90 -12.90
N ILE A 71 -31.21 3.10 -13.61
CA ILE A 71 -32.48 2.42 -13.34
C ILE A 71 -32.33 0.91 -13.62
N LEU A 72 -31.61 0.54 -14.68
CA LEU A 72 -31.27 -0.85 -15.01
C LEU A 72 -30.34 -1.52 -13.99
N LEU A 73 -29.33 -0.77 -13.50
CA LEU A 73 -28.40 -1.25 -12.47
C LEU A 73 -29.09 -1.44 -11.11
N ASN A 74 -30.03 -0.58 -10.75
CA ASN A 74 -30.79 -0.68 -9.50
C ASN A 74 -31.91 -1.74 -9.54
N GLN A 75 -32.52 -2.00 -10.71
CA GLN A 75 -33.63 -2.95 -10.84
C GLN A 75 -33.19 -4.39 -11.18
N ASN A 76 -32.06 -4.57 -11.87
CA ASN A 76 -31.62 -5.91 -12.28
C ASN A 76 -30.10 -6.00 -12.51
N PRO A 77 -29.27 -5.88 -11.46
CA PRO A 77 -27.81 -5.85 -11.57
C PRO A 77 -27.22 -7.10 -12.25
N VAL A 78 -27.87 -8.27 -12.08
CA VAL A 78 -27.50 -9.54 -12.73
C VAL A 78 -27.73 -9.51 -14.24
N PHE A 79 -28.75 -8.77 -14.72
CA PHE A 79 -29.01 -8.62 -16.16
C PHE A 79 -27.95 -7.74 -16.83
N VAL A 80 -27.55 -6.65 -16.19
CA VAL A 80 -26.50 -5.76 -16.70
C VAL A 80 -25.15 -6.47 -16.71
N GLN A 81 -24.85 -7.21 -15.64
CA GLN A 81 -23.68 -8.11 -15.57
C GLN A 81 -23.67 -9.13 -16.71
N LYS A 82 -24.75 -9.91 -16.89
CA LYS A 82 -24.83 -10.91 -17.96
C LYS A 82 -24.78 -10.31 -19.36
N THR A 83 -25.24 -9.08 -19.55
CA THR A 83 -25.31 -8.42 -20.86
C THR A 83 -24.00 -7.75 -21.24
N LEU A 84 -23.38 -6.98 -20.34
CA LEU A 84 -22.03 -6.41 -20.55
C LEU A 84 -21.00 -7.53 -20.72
N GLN A 85 -21.04 -8.55 -19.86
CA GLN A 85 -20.14 -9.69 -19.96
C GLN A 85 -20.38 -10.46 -21.27
N LYS A 86 -21.63 -10.65 -21.71
CA LYS A 86 -21.94 -11.28 -23.00
C LYS A 86 -21.50 -10.45 -24.20
N ASP A 87 -21.68 -9.13 -24.22
CA ASP A 87 -21.34 -8.32 -25.39
C ASP A 87 -19.84 -7.94 -25.46
N VAL A 88 -19.16 -7.85 -24.31
CA VAL A 88 -17.69 -7.79 -24.21
C VAL A 88 -17.08 -9.13 -24.65
N LEU A 89 -17.55 -10.26 -24.13
CA LEU A 89 -17.07 -11.60 -24.55
C LEU A 89 -17.39 -11.93 -26.02
N ASN A 90 -18.43 -11.32 -26.60
CA ASN A 90 -18.80 -11.51 -28.01
C ASN A 90 -18.19 -10.47 -28.96
N ASN A 91 -17.21 -9.65 -28.52
CA ASN A 91 -16.51 -8.66 -29.36
C ASN A 91 -17.42 -7.65 -30.08
N LYS A 92 -18.57 -7.31 -29.49
CA LYS A 92 -19.50 -6.32 -30.09
C LYS A 92 -19.14 -4.88 -29.76
N LEU A 93 -18.37 -4.66 -28.72
CA LEU A 93 -17.73 -3.38 -28.43
C LEU A 93 -16.36 -3.39 -29.10
N LYS A 94 -16.22 -2.67 -30.22
CA LYS A 94 -14.94 -2.45 -30.89
C LYS A 94 -14.33 -1.17 -30.36
N PHE A 95 -13.15 -1.28 -29.76
CA PHE A 95 -12.29 -0.15 -29.46
C PHE A 95 -11.15 -0.17 -30.47
N ASP A 96 -10.73 1.01 -30.93
CA ASP A 96 -9.70 1.12 -31.98
C ASP A 96 -8.30 0.70 -31.49
N THR A 97 -8.12 0.39 -30.20
CA THR A 97 -6.87 -0.09 -29.60
C THR A 97 -7.10 -1.29 -28.65
N PRO A 98 -6.19 -2.29 -28.62
CA PRO A 98 -6.36 -3.51 -27.81
C PRO A 98 -6.20 -3.30 -26.30
N GLU A 99 -5.30 -2.39 -25.87
CA GLU A 99 -4.94 -2.22 -24.46
C GLU A 99 -6.08 -1.66 -23.58
N PRO A 100 -6.79 -0.58 -23.97
CA PRO A 100 -7.93 -0.09 -23.19
C PRO A 100 -9.05 -1.13 -23.10
N PHE A 101 -9.21 -1.95 -24.15
CA PHE A 101 -10.20 -3.01 -24.16
C PHE A 101 -9.86 -4.11 -23.16
N GLU A 102 -8.61 -4.56 -23.08
CA GLU A 102 -8.20 -5.60 -22.14
C GLU A 102 -8.37 -5.13 -20.68
N THR A 103 -7.99 -3.89 -20.38
CA THR A 103 -8.19 -3.30 -19.04
C THR A 103 -9.67 -3.18 -18.68
N ILE A 104 -10.51 -2.68 -19.58
CA ILE A 104 -11.97 -2.59 -19.36
C ILE A 104 -12.59 -3.98 -19.25
N CYS A 105 -12.17 -4.94 -20.08
CA CYS A 105 -12.60 -6.34 -19.98
C CYS A 105 -12.24 -6.93 -18.63
N ASN A 106 -11.03 -6.66 -18.13
CA ASN A 106 -10.60 -7.09 -16.81
C ASN A 106 -11.47 -6.45 -15.73
N TRP A 107 -11.71 -5.13 -15.79
CA TRP A 107 -12.59 -4.44 -14.84
C TRP A 107 -14.04 -4.97 -14.86
N VAL A 108 -14.57 -5.28 -16.05
CA VAL A 108 -15.91 -5.87 -16.21
C VAL A 108 -15.96 -7.30 -15.69
N ASN A 109 -14.97 -8.13 -16.04
CA ASN A 109 -14.88 -9.52 -15.59
C ASN A 109 -14.66 -9.63 -14.06
N GLN A 110 -14.02 -8.61 -13.47
CA GLN A 110 -13.79 -8.50 -12.04
C GLN A 110 -14.97 -7.84 -11.28
N GLY A 111 -16.04 -7.40 -11.96
CA GLY A 111 -17.20 -6.75 -11.34
C GLY A 111 -16.96 -5.31 -10.86
N LEU A 112 -15.78 -4.75 -11.16
CA LEU A 112 -15.29 -3.48 -10.61
C LEU A 112 -15.96 -2.27 -11.22
N LEU A 113 -16.48 -2.39 -12.44
CA LEU A 113 -17.10 -1.27 -13.14
C LEU A 113 -18.40 -0.81 -12.46
N ILE A 114 -19.09 -1.72 -11.77
CA ILE A 114 -20.27 -1.41 -10.96
C ILE A 114 -19.83 -0.78 -9.63
N GLU A 115 -18.85 -1.39 -8.97
CA GLU A 115 -18.36 -0.91 -7.68
C GLU A 115 -17.76 0.50 -7.79
N LEU A 116 -16.88 0.76 -8.76
CA LEU A 116 -16.34 2.10 -9.03
C LEU A 116 -17.42 3.15 -9.37
N ALA A 117 -18.58 2.71 -9.84
CA ALA A 117 -19.71 3.58 -10.17
C ALA A 117 -20.66 3.81 -8.98
N LEU A 118 -20.56 3.03 -7.89
CA LEU A 118 -21.41 3.21 -6.71
C LEU A 118 -20.87 4.38 -5.85
N PRO A 119 -21.74 5.34 -5.46
CA PRO A 119 -21.37 6.39 -4.53
C PRO A 119 -20.83 5.75 -3.24
N GLN A 120 -19.68 6.22 -2.79
CA GLN A 120 -19.19 5.85 -1.46
C GLN A 120 -20.07 6.53 -0.42
N GLU A 121 -20.52 5.75 0.56
CA GLU A 121 -20.77 6.39 1.85
C GLU A 121 -19.40 6.86 2.35
N PRO A 122 -19.25 8.15 2.73
CA PRO A 122 -17.99 8.63 3.24
C PRO A 122 -17.63 7.79 4.47
N SER A 123 -16.57 6.97 4.35
CA SER A 123 -16.03 6.26 5.49
C SER A 123 -15.69 7.30 6.54
N GLN A 124 -16.17 7.12 7.77
CA GLN A 124 -15.77 8.02 8.84
C GLN A 124 -14.24 7.99 8.93
N PRO A 125 -13.58 9.16 8.97
CA PRO A 125 -12.13 9.21 9.09
C PRO A 125 -11.72 8.48 10.37
N ALA A 126 -10.65 7.70 10.30
CA ALA A 126 -10.08 7.10 11.49
C ALA A 126 -9.70 8.21 12.49
N ILE A 127 -10.19 8.09 13.72
CA ILE A 127 -9.90 9.05 14.79
C ILE A 127 -8.77 8.46 15.62
N VAL A 128 -7.68 9.20 15.80
CA VAL A 128 -6.60 8.77 16.68
C VAL A 128 -7.05 9.00 18.13
N PRO A 129 -7.06 7.97 18.99
CA PRO A 129 -7.38 8.16 20.40
C PRO A 129 -6.40 9.11 21.11
N ASN A 130 -6.92 9.95 22.02
CA ASN A 130 -6.15 10.97 22.71
C ASN A 130 -4.99 10.41 23.55
N GLU A 131 -5.08 9.17 24.01
CA GLU A 131 -4.00 8.48 24.72
C GLU A 131 -2.71 8.33 23.90
N TYR A 132 -2.81 8.37 22.57
CA TYR A 132 -1.63 8.33 21.68
C TYR A 132 -1.09 9.72 21.33
N TYR A 133 -1.60 10.77 22.00
CA TYR A 133 -1.11 12.14 21.85
C TYR A 133 0.01 12.37 22.86
N GLY A 134 1.19 11.80 22.59
CA GLY A 134 2.36 11.96 23.43
C GLY A 134 3.63 11.59 22.68
N THR A 135 4.75 12.25 22.99
CA THR A 135 6.04 11.82 22.46
C THR A 135 6.43 10.53 23.15
N SER A 136 6.45 9.43 22.41
CA SER A 136 7.14 8.23 22.88
C SER A 136 8.63 8.52 22.82
N ASP A 137 9.29 8.66 23.98
CA ASP A 137 10.76 8.71 23.99
C ASP A 137 11.25 7.34 23.54
N PHE A 138 12.00 7.31 22.45
CA PHE A 138 12.57 6.08 21.94
C PHE A 138 13.33 5.28 23.00
N LYS A 139 14.00 5.94 23.94
CA LYS A 139 14.69 5.25 25.05
C LYS A 139 13.71 4.51 25.96
N GLU A 140 12.53 5.06 26.18
CA GLU A 140 11.46 4.41 26.94
C GLU A 140 10.95 3.19 26.17
N ILE A 141 10.65 3.35 24.88
CA ILE A 141 10.24 2.25 23.98
C ILE A 141 11.22 1.07 24.07
N MET A 142 12.53 1.36 24.00
CA MET A 142 13.55 0.32 24.09
C MET A 142 13.62 -0.32 25.46
N SER A 143 13.47 0.45 26.54
CA SER A 143 13.45 -0.16 27.88
C SER A 143 12.26 -1.08 28.02
N ASP A 144 11.08 -0.65 27.57
CA ASP A 144 9.85 -1.42 27.64
C ASP A 144 9.97 -2.77 26.92
N LEU A 145 10.49 -2.76 25.70
CA LEU A 145 10.63 -3.99 24.89
C LEU A 145 11.68 -4.94 25.47
N VAL A 146 12.82 -4.39 25.92
CA VAL A 146 13.95 -5.16 26.44
C VAL A 146 13.69 -5.77 27.80
N ASP A 147 13.07 -5.01 28.70
CA ASP A 147 12.89 -5.42 30.08
C ASP A 147 11.88 -6.58 30.17
N HIS A 148 11.00 -6.72 29.17
CA HIS A 148 10.03 -7.80 29.05
C HIS A 148 10.46 -8.96 28.12
N ASN A 149 11.62 -8.88 27.45
CA ASN A 149 12.09 -9.90 26.52
C ASN A 149 11.10 -10.14 25.35
N VAL A 150 10.48 -9.07 24.87
CA VAL A 150 9.41 -9.09 23.85
C VAL A 150 9.73 -8.27 22.62
N GLY A 151 10.97 -7.81 22.44
CA GLY A 151 11.35 -6.94 21.32
C GLY A 151 11.05 -7.56 19.95
N TRP A 152 11.17 -8.88 19.84
CA TRP A 152 10.86 -9.62 18.61
C TRP A 152 9.41 -9.45 18.14
N ARG A 153 8.46 -9.19 19.05
CA ARG A 153 7.04 -9.00 18.75
C ARG A 153 6.77 -7.72 17.96
N LEU A 154 7.71 -6.77 17.93
CA LEU A 154 7.59 -5.60 17.08
C LEU A 154 7.73 -5.95 15.59
N PHE A 155 8.41 -7.05 15.28
CA PHE A 155 8.79 -7.42 13.93
C PHE A 155 7.93 -8.54 13.34
N VAL A 156 7.21 -9.26 14.19
CA VAL A 156 6.35 -10.38 13.80
C VAL A 156 4.90 -9.93 13.81
N ASP A 157 4.15 -10.24 12.76
CA ASP A 157 2.75 -9.88 12.68
C ASP A 157 1.89 -10.61 13.73
N GLY A 158 0.77 -9.98 14.09
CA GLY A 158 -0.12 -10.48 15.13
C GLY A 158 -0.67 -11.88 14.84
N THR A 159 -1.01 -12.17 13.58
CA THR A 159 -1.52 -13.50 13.20
C THR A 159 -0.50 -14.60 13.47
N LYS A 160 0.78 -14.34 13.22
CA LYS A 160 1.88 -15.29 13.47
C LYS A 160 2.17 -15.42 14.95
N GLN A 161 2.20 -14.33 15.72
CA GLN A 161 2.43 -14.39 17.17
C GLN A 161 1.43 -15.25 17.95
N ARG A 162 0.23 -15.48 17.41
CA ARG A 162 -0.79 -16.36 18.02
C ARG A 162 -0.46 -17.85 17.89
N SER A 163 0.35 -18.23 16.90
CA SER A 163 0.64 -19.64 16.57
C SER A 163 2.13 -19.97 16.54
N GLU A 164 2.99 -18.96 16.56
CA GLU A 164 4.44 -19.07 16.41
C GLU A 164 5.16 -18.38 17.58
N THR A 165 6.32 -18.93 17.93
CA THR A 165 7.33 -18.30 18.79
C THR A 165 8.34 -17.53 17.93
N ALA A 166 9.18 -16.69 18.56
CA ALA A 166 10.33 -16.09 17.89
C ALA A 166 11.17 -17.12 17.11
N ALA A 167 11.47 -18.26 17.74
CA ALA A 167 12.30 -19.29 17.13
C ALA A 167 11.65 -19.96 15.93
N SER A 168 10.34 -20.25 15.98
CA SER A 168 9.65 -20.87 14.84
C SER A 168 9.42 -19.88 13.70
N TYR A 169 9.24 -18.59 14.00
CA TYR A 169 9.17 -17.56 12.97
C TYR A 169 10.53 -17.42 12.27
N ASP A 170 11.62 -17.30 13.04
CA ASP A 170 12.98 -17.18 12.50
C ASP A 170 13.40 -18.40 11.68
N GLN A 171 12.94 -19.61 12.04
CA GLN A 171 13.20 -20.82 11.26
C GLN A 171 12.70 -20.77 9.80
N ARG A 172 11.76 -19.87 9.47
CA ARG A 172 11.28 -19.70 8.10
C ARG A 172 12.31 -19.02 7.21
N GLU A 173 13.10 -18.12 7.80
CA GLU A 173 14.19 -17.39 7.16
C GLU A 173 15.28 -17.14 8.23
N PRO A 174 16.14 -18.14 8.51
CA PRO A 174 17.03 -18.10 9.67
C PRO A 174 17.89 -16.85 9.72
N GLY A 175 17.80 -16.10 10.83
CA GLY A 175 18.48 -14.82 11.04
C GLY A 175 17.62 -13.58 10.77
N CYS A 176 16.39 -13.72 10.27
CA CYS A 176 15.53 -12.58 9.93
C CYS A 176 15.17 -11.71 11.13
N LEU A 177 14.93 -12.28 12.32
CA LEU A 177 14.58 -11.46 13.50
C LEU A 177 15.78 -10.64 13.99
N LEU A 178 16.98 -11.21 13.94
CA LEU A 178 18.21 -10.48 14.30
C LEU A 178 18.53 -9.37 13.28
N ALA A 179 18.32 -9.64 11.98
CA ALA A 179 18.47 -8.66 10.92
C ALA A 179 17.48 -7.48 11.09
N MET A 180 16.20 -7.78 11.39
CA MET A 180 15.20 -6.75 11.67
C MET A 180 15.52 -5.95 12.95
N ALA A 181 16.04 -6.60 14.00
CA ALA A 181 16.47 -5.89 15.21
C ALA A 181 17.60 -4.88 14.94
N ARG A 182 18.60 -5.25 14.13
CA ARG A 182 19.68 -4.36 13.68
C ARG A 182 19.17 -3.22 12.81
N SER A 183 18.28 -3.51 11.88
CA SER A 183 17.64 -2.50 11.04
C SER A 183 16.84 -1.51 11.89
N PHE A 184 16.07 -2.00 12.87
CA PHE A 184 15.33 -1.16 13.78
C PHE A 184 16.26 -0.29 14.63
N HIS A 185 17.35 -0.86 15.15
CA HIS A 185 18.40 -0.10 15.83
C HIS A 185 18.89 1.08 14.96
N HIS A 186 19.33 0.80 13.74
CA HIS A 186 19.79 1.83 12.80
C HIS A 186 18.72 2.88 12.49
N ALA A 187 17.46 2.47 12.31
CA ALA A 187 16.33 3.37 12.09
C ALA A 187 16.16 4.36 13.25
N MET A 188 16.42 3.91 14.47
CA MET A 188 16.20 4.68 15.69
C MET A 188 17.33 5.64 16.01
N GLU A 189 18.59 5.28 15.68
CA GLU A 189 19.70 6.25 15.68
C GLU A 189 19.44 7.43 14.73
N ASN A 190 18.67 7.17 13.66
CA ASN A 190 18.31 8.13 12.63
C ASN A 190 16.84 8.59 12.69
N VAL A 191 16.16 8.42 13.83
CA VAL A 191 14.69 8.64 13.91
C VAL A 191 14.30 10.09 13.57
N ASN A 192 15.14 11.06 13.91
CA ASN A 192 14.83 12.48 13.72
C ASN A 192 15.17 12.99 12.31
N THR A 193 15.74 12.17 11.43
CA THR A 193 16.11 12.60 10.07
C THR A 193 14.95 12.40 9.10
N PRO A 194 14.75 13.32 8.14
CA PRO A 194 13.85 13.13 6.99
C PRO A 194 14.11 11.82 6.26
N LEU A 195 13.05 11.14 5.85
CA LEU A 195 13.16 9.88 5.13
C LEU A 195 13.68 10.13 3.71
N THR A 196 14.72 9.41 3.31
CA THR A 196 15.27 9.44 1.94
C THR A 196 15.34 8.03 1.36
N PHE A 197 15.42 7.89 0.03
CA PHE A 197 15.49 6.55 -0.55
C PHE A 197 16.77 5.81 -0.15
N ASN A 198 17.90 6.51 -0.01
CA ASN A 198 19.14 5.92 0.51
C ASN A 198 18.97 5.34 1.91
N GLN A 199 18.23 6.01 2.80
CA GLN A 199 17.93 5.44 4.12
C GLN A 199 17.04 4.20 4.02
N ILE A 200 16.08 4.16 3.10
CA ILE A 200 15.26 2.96 2.89
C ILE A 200 16.14 1.80 2.37
N ILE A 201 17.09 2.07 1.48
CA ILE A 201 18.07 1.08 0.98
C ILE A 201 18.96 0.57 2.12
N GLU A 202 19.45 1.43 3.01
CA GLU A 202 20.24 1.04 4.17
C GLU A 202 19.44 0.12 5.10
N LEU A 203 18.20 0.49 5.41
CA LEU A 203 17.30 -0.33 6.24
C LEU A 203 16.99 -1.68 5.58
N HIS A 204 16.72 -1.69 4.26
CA HIS A 204 16.52 -2.92 3.50
C HIS A 204 17.74 -3.83 3.59
N THR A 205 18.94 -3.28 3.33
CA THR A 205 20.21 -4.00 3.39
C THR A 205 20.40 -4.66 4.76
N LEU A 206 20.10 -3.93 5.84
CA LEU A 206 20.16 -4.47 7.20
C LEU A 206 19.11 -5.56 7.45
N CYS A 207 17.90 -5.43 6.90
CA CYS A 207 16.83 -6.43 7.03
C CYS A 207 17.14 -7.76 6.37
N ILE A 208 18.01 -7.79 5.35
CA ILE A 208 18.37 -9.00 4.61
C ILE A 208 19.77 -9.54 4.96
N ASN A 209 20.61 -8.74 5.61
CA ASN A 209 21.99 -9.11 5.90
C ASN A 209 22.06 -10.26 6.91
N GLY A 210 22.63 -11.39 6.48
CA GLY A 210 22.76 -12.60 7.30
C GLY A 210 21.48 -13.42 7.42
N VAL A 211 20.46 -13.14 6.60
CA VAL A 211 19.23 -13.93 6.50
C VAL A 211 19.39 -15.04 5.47
N ASN A 212 19.07 -16.27 5.86
CA ASN A 212 19.10 -17.42 4.96
C ASN A 212 17.73 -17.64 4.30
N GLU A 213 17.71 -18.30 3.14
CA GLU A 213 16.49 -18.73 2.42
C GLU A 213 15.60 -17.58 1.88
N LEU A 214 16.18 -16.42 1.58
CA LEU A 214 15.49 -15.39 0.81
C LEU A 214 15.11 -15.93 -0.58
N ASN A 215 13.93 -15.55 -1.08
CA ASN A 215 13.36 -16.12 -2.32
C ASN A 215 14.26 -15.89 -3.55
N GLU A 216 15.04 -14.82 -3.49
CA GLU A 216 16.11 -14.50 -4.43
C GLU A 216 17.32 -14.06 -3.60
N ASP A 217 18.55 -14.43 -3.99
CA ASP A 217 19.76 -13.93 -3.33
C ASP A 217 19.88 -12.42 -3.57
N PRO A 218 19.42 -11.55 -2.65
CA PRO A 218 19.32 -10.13 -2.93
C PRO A 218 20.68 -9.45 -2.77
N LEU A 219 21.64 -10.09 -2.10
CA LEU A 219 23.03 -9.63 -1.96
C LEU A 219 23.83 -9.87 -3.24
N SER A 220 23.40 -10.81 -4.09
CA SER A 220 23.95 -10.99 -5.43
C SER A 220 23.42 -9.96 -6.45
N LYS A 221 22.39 -9.18 -6.07
CA LYS A 221 21.72 -8.19 -6.91
C LYS A 221 22.02 -6.78 -6.39
N GLU A 222 21.75 -5.79 -7.24
CA GLU A 222 21.77 -4.38 -6.84
C GLU A 222 20.79 -4.13 -5.68
N PRO A 223 21.04 -3.12 -4.85
CA PRO A 223 20.27 -2.86 -3.62
C PRO A 223 18.80 -2.50 -3.84
N TYR A 224 18.39 -2.30 -5.10
CA TYR A 224 17.02 -2.07 -5.54
C TYR A 224 16.88 -2.57 -6.98
N ARG A 225 15.66 -2.53 -7.53
CA ARG A 225 15.39 -3.01 -8.89
C ARG A 225 16.08 -2.14 -9.95
N ILE A 226 17.00 -2.75 -10.70
CA ILE A 226 17.70 -2.12 -11.84
C ILE A 226 17.27 -2.65 -13.21
N SER A 227 16.52 -3.75 -13.26
CA SER A 227 16.06 -4.38 -14.49
C SER A 227 14.53 -4.32 -14.62
N GLU A 228 14.08 -4.56 -15.85
CA GLU A 228 12.67 -4.60 -16.26
C GLU A 228 11.94 -5.86 -15.78
N ASP A 229 12.60 -6.78 -15.06
CA ASP A 229 11.95 -8.02 -14.65
C ASP A 229 10.76 -7.70 -13.76
N ILE A 230 9.69 -8.46 -13.97
CA ILE A 230 8.39 -8.16 -13.37
C ILE A 230 8.35 -8.69 -11.93
N VAL A 231 8.58 -7.80 -10.96
CA VAL A 231 8.26 -8.06 -9.54
C VAL A 231 6.96 -7.36 -9.18
N GLY A 232 6.17 -8.04 -8.36
CA GLY A 232 4.88 -7.60 -7.92
C GLY A 232 4.21 -8.62 -7.02
N PHE A 233 3.08 -8.25 -6.45
CA PHE A 233 2.30 -9.10 -5.54
C PHE A 233 0.92 -9.41 -6.11
N GLY A 234 0.33 -10.49 -5.61
CA GLY A 234 -0.99 -10.93 -6.02
C GLY A 234 -2.09 -10.21 -5.25
N ILE A 235 -3.03 -9.61 -5.96
CA ILE A 235 -4.29 -9.12 -5.40
C ILE A 235 -5.40 -10.11 -5.76
N ALA A 236 -5.77 -10.98 -4.82
CA ALA A 236 -6.79 -12.00 -5.02
C ALA A 236 -8.14 -11.41 -5.43
N ASN A 237 -8.83 -12.20 -6.23
CA ASN A 237 -9.80 -11.73 -7.21
C ASN A 237 -11.20 -11.49 -6.63
N ARG A 238 -11.34 -11.06 -5.37
CA ARG A 238 -12.66 -10.95 -4.68
C ARG A 238 -12.70 -10.35 -3.26
N GLY A 239 -11.61 -9.82 -2.70
CA GLY A 239 -11.62 -9.38 -1.29
C GLY A 239 -11.95 -10.51 -0.30
N GLN A 240 -11.73 -11.76 -0.71
CA GLN A 240 -11.89 -12.94 0.14
C GLN A 240 -10.60 -13.28 0.90
N GLU A 241 -9.48 -12.66 0.52
CA GLU A 241 -8.24 -12.75 1.28
C GLU A 241 -8.28 -11.71 2.42
N PRO A 242 -7.79 -12.06 3.62
CA PRO A 242 -7.78 -11.17 4.78
C PRO A 242 -6.87 -9.93 4.60
N THR A 243 -6.11 -9.87 3.51
CA THR A 243 -5.16 -8.82 3.17
C THR A 243 -5.71 -7.78 2.18
N GLN A 244 -6.96 -7.91 1.72
CA GLN A 244 -7.48 -7.08 0.63
C GLN A 244 -8.91 -6.62 0.87
N THR A 245 -9.19 -5.36 0.58
CA THR A 245 -10.55 -4.81 0.62
C THR A 245 -10.94 -4.25 -0.73
N LEU A 246 -12.25 -4.10 -0.94
CA LEU A 246 -12.75 -3.42 -2.13
C LEU A 246 -12.33 -1.95 -2.15
N ASN A 247 -12.30 -1.27 -1.00
CA ASN A 247 -11.88 0.13 -0.93
C ASN A 247 -10.40 0.29 -1.29
N GLY A 248 -9.53 -0.60 -0.80
CA GLY A 248 -8.12 -0.59 -1.14
C GLY A 248 -7.86 -0.89 -2.61
N TYR A 249 -8.58 -1.84 -3.18
CA TYR A 249 -8.53 -2.09 -4.62
C TYR A 249 -8.97 -0.85 -5.43
N ARG A 250 -10.05 -0.17 -5.02
CA ARG A 250 -10.50 1.07 -5.68
C ARG A 250 -9.44 2.17 -5.56
N GLU A 251 -8.87 2.38 -4.38
CA GLU A 251 -7.81 3.36 -4.15
C GLU A 251 -6.59 3.07 -5.04
N LEU A 252 -6.14 1.82 -5.08
CA LEU A 252 -5.06 1.34 -5.93
C LEU A 252 -5.30 1.66 -7.42
N CYS A 253 -6.51 1.39 -7.93
CA CYS A 253 -6.88 1.63 -9.33
C CYS A 253 -7.12 3.11 -9.68
N LEU A 254 -7.44 3.95 -8.69
CA LEU A 254 -7.69 5.38 -8.89
C LEU A 254 -6.49 6.26 -8.52
N HIS A 255 -5.41 5.65 -8.02
CA HIS A 255 -4.19 6.35 -7.64
C HIS A 255 -3.55 7.03 -8.86
N SER A 256 -3.02 8.24 -8.68
CA SER A 256 -2.45 9.04 -9.78
C SER A 256 -1.16 8.47 -10.40
N GLY A 257 -0.54 7.53 -9.69
CA GLY A 257 0.64 6.77 -10.09
C GLY A 257 0.34 5.49 -10.88
N ILE A 258 -0.93 5.10 -11.08
CA ILE A 258 -1.24 3.96 -11.93
C ILE A 258 -0.78 4.21 -13.38
N ASP A 259 -0.26 3.16 -14.02
CA ASP A 259 0.38 3.14 -15.34
C ASP A 259 1.68 3.96 -15.45
N LYS A 260 2.13 4.61 -14.36
CA LYS A 260 3.39 5.38 -14.30
C LYS A 260 4.39 4.76 -13.35
N ASP A 261 3.89 4.34 -12.19
CA ASP A 261 4.69 3.87 -11.06
C ASP A 261 4.47 2.37 -10.88
N TYR A 262 3.22 1.93 -11.03
CA TYR A 262 2.84 0.52 -11.09
C TYR A 262 1.64 0.32 -12.01
N THR A 263 1.42 -0.92 -12.42
CA THR A 263 0.24 -1.37 -13.18
C THR A 263 -0.53 -2.41 -12.39
N VAL A 264 -1.83 -2.53 -12.69
CA VAL A 264 -2.68 -3.59 -12.15
C VAL A 264 -3.14 -4.49 -13.29
N ARG A 265 -2.57 -5.69 -13.38
CA ARG A 265 -2.85 -6.66 -14.47
C ARG A 265 -3.17 -8.02 -13.88
N CYS A 266 -4.26 -8.64 -14.34
CA CYS A 266 -4.58 -10.04 -14.04
C CYS A 266 -4.40 -10.43 -12.57
N ASN A 267 -4.93 -9.61 -11.64
CA ASN A 267 -4.85 -9.84 -10.19
C ASN A 267 -3.45 -9.66 -9.60
N ARG A 268 -2.63 -8.82 -10.21
CA ARG A 268 -1.31 -8.49 -9.71
C ARG A 268 -1.07 -6.99 -9.79
N VAL A 269 -0.42 -6.46 -8.77
CA VAL A 269 0.22 -5.15 -8.81
C VAL A 269 1.66 -5.37 -9.24
N GLN A 270 2.11 -4.66 -10.26
CA GLN A 270 3.45 -4.81 -10.83
C GLN A 270 4.06 -3.43 -10.99
N THR A 271 5.24 -3.20 -10.41
CA THR A 271 5.95 -1.94 -10.68
C THR A 271 6.34 -1.86 -12.15
N VAL A 272 6.44 -0.63 -12.67
CA VAL A 272 7.00 -0.36 -14.00
C VAL A 272 8.30 0.44 -13.94
N LEU A 273 8.77 0.78 -12.74
CA LEU A 273 9.98 1.54 -12.46
C LEU A 273 11.18 0.65 -12.17
N TYR A 274 12.36 1.08 -12.63
CA TYR A 274 13.65 0.44 -12.35
C TYR A 274 14.79 1.46 -12.52
N GLY A 275 15.97 1.13 -12.00
CA GLY A 275 17.19 1.93 -12.13
C GLY A 275 17.02 3.37 -11.66
N ASP A 276 17.59 4.32 -12.40
CA ASP A 276 17.54 5.74 -12.06
C ASP A 276 16.11 6.32 -12.08
N GLY A 277 15.21 5.72 -12.88
CA GLY A 277 13.80 6.10 -12.92
C GLY A 277 13.08 5.80 -11.61
N LEU A 278 13.36 4.63 -11.01
CA LEU A 278 12.86 4.25 -9.69
C LEU A 278 13.37 5.20 -8.61
N VAL A 279 14.68 5.44 -8.57
CA VAL A 279 15.33 6.33 -7.61
C VAL A 279 14.70 7.73 -7.66
N SER A 280 14.69 8.33 -8.85
CA SER A 280 14.17 9.69 -9.06
C SER A 280 12.71 9.82 -8.65
N ARG A 281 11.91 8.78 -8.92
CA ARG A 281 10.48 8.79 -8.60
C ARG A 281 10.23 8.63 -7.11
N ILE A 282 10.94 7.75 -6.42
CA ILE A 282 10.81 7.61 -4.96
C ILE A 282 11.27 8.88 -4.26
N ASP A 283 12.38 9.51 -4.68
CA ASP A 283 12.82 10.78 -4.11
C ASP A 283 11.77 11.88 -4.29
N GLN A 284 11.09 11.92 -5.43
CA GLN A 284 9.97 12.84 -5.63
C GLN A 284 8.82 12.56 -4.66
N ILE A 285 8.41 11.30 -4.49
CA ILE A 285 7.33 10.89 -3.59
C ILE A 285 7.67 11.28 -2.14
N LEU A 286 8.90 11.02 -1.70
CA LEU A 286 9.37 11.36 -0.37
C LEU A 286 9.43 12.87 -0.16
N ALA A 287 9.86 13.65 -1.16
CA ALA A 287 9.84 15.10 -1.09
C ALA A 287 8.40 15.66 -1.00
N GLU A 288 7.46 15.10 -1.76
CA GLU A 288 6.03 15.44 -1.67
C GLU A 288 5.46 15.10 -0.29
N TYR A 289 5.81 13.93 0.26
CA TYR A 289 5.43 13.51 1.61
C TYR A 289 5.96 14.48 2.68
N GLU A 290 7.24 14.81 2.69
CA GLU A 290 7.83 15.77 3.65
C GLU A 290 7.19 17.17 3.52
N GLY A 291 6.94 17.61 2.27
CA GLY A 291 6.21 18.85 2.00
C GLY A 291 4.82 18.87 2.63
N LYS A 292 4.02 17.83 2.40
CA LYS A 292 2.68 17.68 3.01
C LYS A 292 2.77 17.56 4.54
N MET A 293 3.75 16.82 5.06
CA MET A 293 3.95 16.58 6.48
C MET A 293 4.25 17.88 7.24
N SER A 294 5.01 18.80 6.63
CA SER A 294 5.30 20.12 7.22
C SER A 294 4.05 21.00 7.39
N LEU A 295 3.01 20.76 6.60
CA LEU A 295 1.74 21.49 6.63
C LEU A 295 0.68 20.79 7.50
N ALA A 296 0.89 19.54 7.88
CA ALA A 296 -0.05 18.75 8.66
C ALA A 296 -0.11 19.23 10.11
N SER A 297 -1.31 19.62 10.54
CA SER A 297 -1.55 20.26 11.84
C SER A 297 -2.12 19.31 12.90
N THR A 298 -2.80 18.24 12.49
CA THR A 298 -3.43 17.27 13.41
C THR A 298 -2.73 15.90 13.37
N LYS A 299 -2.93 15.09 14.42
CA LYS A 299 -2.40 13.73 14.48
C LYS A 299 -3.03 12.83 13.40
N GLU A 300 -4.31 13.00 13.11
CA GLU A 300 -5.02 12.28 12.04
C GLU A 300 -4.40 12.60 10.67
N GLN A 301 -4.12 13.88 10.38
CA GLN A 301 -3.48 14.28 9.13
C GLN A 301 -2.09 13.66 8.99
N LYS A 302 -1.29 13.70 10.06
CA LYS A 302 0.05 13.10 10.06
C LYS A 302 0.01 11.60 9.88
N LEU A 303 -0.87 10.91 10.61
CA LEU A 303 -1.03 9.46 10.50
C LEU A 303 -1.50 9.06 9.10
N HIS A 304 -2.48 9.77 8.53
CA HIS A 304 -2.91 9.57 7.15
C HIS A 304 -1.75 9.69 6.17
N LEU A 305 -0.94 10.74 6.27
CA LEU A 305 0.22 10.94 5.39
C LEU A 305 1.27 9.84 5.53
N ILE A 306 1.55 9.39 6.77
CA ILE A 306 2.46 8.26 7.02
C ILE A 306 1.92 7.01 6.31
N VAL A 307 0.68 6.64 6.60
CA VAL A 307 0.05 5.43 6.07
C VAL A 307 -0.07 5.46 4.55
N GLU A 308 -0.53 6.58 3.97
CA GLU A 308 -0.61 6.80 2.52
C GLU A 308 0.76 6.60 1.86
N ASN A 309 1.81 7.19 2.43
CA ASN A 309 3.16 7.09 1.89
C ASN A 309 3.72 5.66 1.96
N ILE A 310 3.55 4.96 3.09
CA ILE A 310 4.01 3.56 3.22
C ILE A 310 3.26 2.64 2.26
N ALA A 311 1.92 2.75 2.18
CA ALA A 311 1.13 1.95 1.25
C ALA A 311 1.55 2.19 -0.19
N TYR A 312 1.84 3.44 -0.54
CA TYR A 312 2.26 3.77 -1.89
C TYR A 312 3.66 3.21 -2.23
N LEU A 313 4.62 3.30 -1.31
CA LEU A 313 5.94 2.71 -1.49
C LEU A 313 5.87 1.18 -1.61
N GLU A 314 5.03 0.52 -0.81
CA GLU A 314 4.82 -0.94 -0.91
C GLU A 314 4.25 -1.35 -2.28
N ARG A 315 3.29 -0.57 -2.81
CA ARG A 315 2.72 -0.77 -4.15
C ARG A 315 3.75 -0.57 -5.27
N ILE A 316 4.72 0.34 -5.09
CA ILE A 316 5.86 0.51 -6.01
C ILE A 316 6.83 -0.66 -5.92
N HIS A 317 6.94 -1.33 -4.77
CA HIS A 317 7.72 -2.56 -4.60
C HIS A 317 9.17 -2.42 -5.12
N PRO A 318 9.97 -1.48 -4.55
CA PRO A 318 11.29 -1.11 -5.06
C PRO A 318 12.36 -2.20 -4.98
N PHE A 319 12.17 -3.20 -4.12
CA PHE A 319 13.13 -4.27 -3.87
C PHE A 319 12.67 -5.59 -4.49
N TRP A 320 13.61 -6.52 -4.67
CA TRP A 320 13.33 -7.87 -5.15
C TRP A 320 12.56 -8.72 -4.14
N ASP A 321 12.87 -8.55 -2.86
CA ASP A 321 12.22 -9.20 -1.72
C ASP A 321 12.31 -8.26 -0.50
N ALA A 322 11.63 -8.62 0.59
CA ALA A 322 11.63 -7.91 1.87
C ALA A 322 11.07 -6.48 1.82
N ASN A 323 10.23 -6.16 0.83
CA ASN A 323 9.52 -4.87 0.74
C ASN A 323 8.66 -4.65 1.98
N CYS A 324 7.74 -5.58 2.30
CA CYS A 324 6.87 -5.47 3.46
C CYS A 324 7.63 -5.34 4.80
N ARG A 325 8.70 -6.13 5.01
CA ARG A 325 9.57 -6.00 6.20
C ARG A 325 10.22 -4.62 6.28
N THR A 326 10.73 -4.12 5.18
CA THR A 326 11.41 -2.83 5.14
C THR A 326 10.43 -1.68 5.29
N LEU A 327 9.36 -1.65 4.48
CA LEU A 327 8.46 -0.51 4.36
C LEU A 327 7.38 -0.54 5.44
N CYS A 328 6.63 -1.65 5.53
CA CYS A 328 5.47 -1.77 6.40
C CYS A 328 5.83 -2.03 7.86
N VAL A 329 7.05 -2.51 8.15
CA VAL A 329 7.51 -2.73 9.55
C VAL A 329 8.56 -1.70 9.96
N MET A 330 9.70 -1.60 9.27
CA MET A 330 10.80 -0.71 9.69
C MET A 330 10.50 0.77 9.44
N VAL A 331 10.25 1.15 8.18
CA VAL A 331 10.03 2.55 7.81
C VAL A 331 8.76 3.07 8.46
N LEU A 332 7.68 2.28 8.51
CA LEU A 332 6.47 2.65 9.23
C LEU A 332 6.75 3.01 10.69
N ASN A 333 7.41 2.13 11.46
CA ASN A 333 7.72 2.41 12.86
C ASN A 333 8.66 3.61 13.03
N LYS A 334 9.67 3.76 12.16
CA LYS A 334 10.54 4.95 12.14
C LYS A 334 9.71 6.23 12.02
N GLU A 335 8.81 6.28 11.04
CA GLU A 335 8.03 7.47 10.75
C GLU A 335 6.96 7.76 11.80
N LEU A 336 6.35 6.72 12.37
CA LEU A 336 5.46 6.85 13.52
C LEU A 336 6.18 7.50 14.70
N ILE A 337 7.33 6.95 15.11
CA ILE A 337 8.09 7.45 16.25
C ILE A 337 8.62 8.86 15.99
N ARG A 338 9.12 9.14 14.78
CA ARG A 338 9.57 10.49 14.34
C ARG A 338 8.50 11.55 14.53
N HIS A 339 7.23 11.20 14.31
CA HIS A 339 6.08 12.11 14.46
C HIS A 339 5.36 11.98 15.81
N GLY A 340 5.98 11.32 16.78
CA GLY A 340 5.52 11.16 18.15
C GLY A 340 4.28 10.29 18.27
N PHE A 341 4.20 9.21 17.51
CA PHE A 341 3.27 8.10 17.74
C PHE A 341 4.01 6.96 18.46
N PRO A 342 3.30 6.08 19.17
CA PRO A 342 3.90 4.84 19.65
C PRO A 342 4.29 3.93 18.48
N PRO A 343 5.15 2.92 18.72
CA PRO A 343 5.36 1.83 17.78
C PRO A 343 4.07 1.07 17.50
N VAL A 344 4.06 0.33 16.40
CA VAL A 344 2.92 -0.45 15.94
C VAL A 344 3.28 -1.93 15.81
N ILE A 345 2.41 -2.80 16.34
CA ILE A 345 2.42 -4.23 16.07
C ILE A 345 1.21 -4.55 15.19
N LEU A 346 1.42 -4.65 13.88
CA LEU A 346 0.36 -4.90 12.90
C LEU A 346 -0.18 -6.33 13.02
N GLU A 347 -1.49 -6.50 12.84
CA GLU A 347 -2.08 -7.84 12.81
C GLU A 347 -1.60 -8.62 11.58
N ASP A 348 -1.65 -8.00 10.41
CA ASP A 348 -1.09 -8.53 9.16
C ASP A 348 -0.55 -7.36 8.30
N PRO A 349 0.78 -7.20 8.17
CA PRO A 349 1.38 -6.09 7.43
C PRO A 349 1.18 -6.20 5.92
N ASN A 350 0.81 -7.36 5.38
CA ASN A 350 0.50 -7.52 3.95
C ASN A 350 -0.84 -6.88 3.56
N ARG A 351 -1.59 -6.33 4.53
CA ARG A 351 -2.76 -5.48 4.24
C ARG A 351 -2.38 -4.20 3.49
N PHE A 352 -1.13 -3.74 3.61
CA PHE A 352 -0.64 -2.56 2.86
C PHE A 352 -0.68 -2.74 1.34
N ASP A 353 -0.75 -3.98 0.85
CA ASP A 353 -0.91 -4.32 -0.57
C ASP A 353 -2.20 -3.72 -1.15
N CYS A 354 -3.33 -3.87 -0.44
CA CYS A 354 -4.66 -3.66 -1.03
C CYS A 354 -5.76 -3.31 0.00
N PHE A 355 -5.40 -2.73 1.14
CA PHE A 355 -6.32 -1.94 1.97
C PHE A 355 -6.28 -0.47 1.55
N SER A 356 -7.38 0.25 1.77
CA SER A 356 -7.39 1.71 1.61
C SER A 356 -6.63 2.38 2.74
N THR A 357 -6.19 3.62 2.52
CA THR A 357 -5.49 4.41 3.52
C THR A 357 -6.29 4.54 4.81
N ASN A 358 -7.62 4.74 4.74
CA ASN A 358 -8.48 4.80 5.93
C ASN A 358 -8.58 3.47 6.68
N GLU A 359 -8.65 2.35 5.97
CA GLU A 359 -8.63 1.02 6.60
C GLU A 359 -7.27 0.75 7.25
N LEU A 360 -6.17 1.10 6.57
CA LEU A 360 -4.83 0.98 7.11
C LEU A 360 -4.59 1.89 8.33
N MET A 361 -5.20 3.08 8.39
CA MET A 361 -5.16 3.89 9.61
C MET A 361 -5.80 3.16 10.79
N ASN A 362 -6.92 2.46 10.58
CA ASN A 362 -7.54 1.66 11.63
C ASN A 362 -6.68 0.44 12.03
N GLU A 363 -5.99 -0.17 11.07
CA GLU A 363 -5.00 -1.23 11.32
C GLU A 363 -3.85 -0.72 12.19
N VAL A 364 -3.30 0.46 11.87
CA VAL A 364 -2.22 1.07 12.66
C VAL A 364 -2.70 1.46 14.06
N ILE A 365 -3.90 2.04 14.20
CA ILE A 365 -4.47 2.37 15.52
C ILE A 365 -4.69 1.10 16.36
N THR A 366 -5.15 0.01 15.74
CA THR A 366 -5.25 -1.29 16.40
C THR A 366 -3.87 -1.81 16.80
N GLY A 367 -2.87 -1.63 15.93
CA GLY A 367 -1.50 -2.02 16.23
C GLY A 367 -0.83 -1.20 17.35
N PHE A 368 -1.25 0.06 17.59
CA PHE A 368 -0.87 0.79 18.80
C PHE A 368 -1.38 0.11 20.06
N ARG A 369 -2.64 -0.38 20.05
CA ARG A 369 -3.20 -1.15 21.17
C ARG A 369 -2.44 -2.46 21.39
N ASN A 370 -2.05 -3.13 20.31
CA ASN A 370 -1.24 -4.33 20.36
C ASN A 370 0.11 -4.06 21.03
N TYR A 371 0.79 -2.98 20.63
CA TYR A 371 2.03 -2.53 21.26
C TYR A 371 1.85 -2.25 22.75
N GLU A 372 0.85 -1.46 23.15
CA GLU A 372 0.57 -1.16 24.56
C GLU A 372 0.29 -2.43 25.39
N CYS A 373 -0.42 -3.39 24.80
CA CYS A 373 -0.68 -4.68 25.45
C CYS A 373 0.60 -5.49 25.64
N VAL A 374 1.46 -5.56 24.62
CA VAL A 374 2.75 -6.25 24.70
C VAL A 374 3.68 -5.58 25.69
N LYS A 375 3.77 -4.25 25.68
CA LYS A 375 4.52 -3.46 26.67
C LYS A 375 4.05 -3.76 28.09
N THR A 376 2.74 -3.80 28.33
CA THR A 376 2.17 -3.92 29.69
C THR A 376 2.15 -5.36 30.20
N TYR A 377 1.84 -6.32 29.33
CA TYR A 377 1.51 -7.71 29.71
C TYR A 377 2.45 -8.75 29.08
N GLY A 378 3.36 -8.36 28.20
CA GLY A 378 4.27 -9.25 27.48
C GLY A 378 3.61 -10.06 26.35
N GLN A 379 2.35 -9.79 26.02
CA GLN A 379 1.58 -10.54 25.02
C GLN A 379 0.55 -9.65 24.31
N LEU A 380 0.09 -10.10 23.14
CA LEU A 380 -1.01 -9.48 22.40
C LEU A 380 -2.33 -9.59 23.18
N PRO A 381 -3.32 -8.71 22.91
CA PRO A 381 -4.62 -8.81 23.54
C PRO A 381 -5.28 -10.15 23.21
N GLU A 382 -5.75 -10.86 24.24
CA GLU A 382 -6.46 -12.13 24.06
C GLU A 382 -7.79 -11.87 23.34
N GLU A 383 -7.97 -12.49 22.17
CA GLU A 383 -9.29 -12.61 21.55
C GLU A 383 -10.10 -13.63 22.36
N ASN A 384 -10.72 -13.21 23.46
CA ASN A 384 -11.67 -13.99 24.26
C ASN A 384 -11.31 -15.49 24.42
N SER A 385 -10.40 -15.83 25.34
CA SER A 385 -10.30 -17.15 25.99
C SER A 385 -10.31 -18.38 25.05
N MET A 386 -9.13 -18.96 24.76
CA MET A 386 -8.81 -20.40 24.86
C MET A 386 -7.61 -20.78 23.98
N SER A 387 -6.40 -20.65 24.52
CA SER A 387 -5.41 -21.75 24.61
C SER A 387 -4.08 -21.17 25.10
N LYS A 388 -3.72 -21.50 26.35
CA LYS A 388 -2.39 -21.18 26.89
C LYS A 388 -1.37 -22.11 26.24
N LEU A 389 -0.72 -21.65 25.17
CA LEU A 389 0.52 -22.26 24.69
C LEU A 389 1.66 -21.78 25.62
N HIS A 390 2.04 -22.63 26.58
CA HIS A 390 3.33 -22.49 27.28
C HIS A 390 4.41 -23.09 26.40
N VAL A 391 4.86 -22.35 25.39
CA VAL A 391 6.05 -22.73 24.61
C VAL A 391 7.25 -22.04 25.23
N ARG A 392 8.29 -22.83 25.55
CA ARG A 392 9.58 -22.29 25.99
C ARG A 392 10.24 -21.62 24.79
N GLU A 393 10.46 -20.31 24.86
CA GLU A 393 11.21 -19.57 23.86
C GLU A 393 12.67 -20.05 23.81
N SER A 394 13.28 -19.96 22.62
CA SER A 394 14.73 -20.17 22.50
C SER A 394 15.45 -19.02 23.20
N VAL A 395 16.02 -19.30 24.36
CA VAL A 395 16.69 -18.29 25.19
C VAL A 395 17.80 -17.57 24.42
N GLU A 396 18.53 -18.26 23.55
CA GLU A 396 19.66 -17.69 22.80
C GLU A 396 19.22 -16.69 21.72
N LEU A 397 18.16 -17.00 20.96
CA LEU A 397 17.66 -16.11 19.90
C LEU A 397 17.09 -14.84 20.50
N VAL A 398 16.23 -14.97 21.53
CA VAL A 398 15.64 -13.80 22.15
C VAL A 398 16.73 -12.98 22.84
N HIS A 399 17.70 -13.62 23.49
CA HIS A 399 18.84 -12.91 24.06
C HIS A 399 19.63 -12.11 23.02
N GLY A 400 19.93 -12.67 21.83
CA GLY A 400 20.63 -11.95 20.77
C GLY A 400 19.87 -10.73 20.24
N ILE A 401 18.54 -10.84 20.11
CA ILE A 401 17.67 -9.70 19.76
C ILE A 401 17.75 -8.65 20.87
N GLU A 402 17.62 -9.07 22.13
CA GLU A 402 17.65 -8.13 23.25
C GLU A 402 19.03 -7.50 23.47
N GLU A 403 20.13 -8.17 23.15
CA GLU A 403 21.48 -7.57 23.18
C GLU A 403 21.62 -6.45 22.15
N GLU A 404 21.14 -6.68 20.93
CA GLU A 404 21.12 -5.66 19.87
C GLU A 404 20.28 -4.46 20.33
N LEU A 405 19.08 -4.71 20.84
CA LEU A 405 18.18 -3.67 21.36
C LEU A 405 18.74 -2.96 22.62
N ARG A 406 19.49 -3.66 23.48
CA ARG A 406 20.15 -3.07 24.67
C ARG A 406 21.28 -2.13 24.32
N SER A 407 21.98 -2.37 23.21
CA SER A 407 23.12 -1.54 22.81
C SER A 407 22.73 -0.06 22.57
N LEU A 408 21.44 0.20 22.36
CA LEU A 408 20.83 1.53 22.29
C LEU A 408 20.70 2.25 23.64
N LYS A 409 20.83 1.56 24.79
CA LYS A 409 20.82 2.20 26.11
C LYS A 409 22.15 2.96 26.29
N PRO A 410 22.17 4.30 26.42
CA PRO A 410 23.41 5.01 26.70
C PRO A 410 23.89 4.66 28.11
N GLY A 411 25.00 3.93 28.20
CA GLY A 411 25.93 3.90 29.32
C GLY A 411 25.33 3.95 30.73
N ILE A 412 24.44 3.03 31.12
CA ILE A 412 24.38 2.61 32.52
C ILE A 412 25.54 1.65 32.71
N ARG A 413 26.72 2.19 33.04
CA ARG A 413 27.78 1.38 33.65
C ARG A 413 27.19 0.87 34.96
N TYR A 414 26.76 -0.38 35.00
CA TYR A 414 26.66 -1.10 36.27
C TYR A 414 28.07 -1.13 36.85
N GLY A 415 28.36 -0.21 37.76
CA GLY A 415 29.52 -0.32 38.62
C GLY A 415 29.41 -1.66 39.35
N MET A 416 30.39 -2.54 39.12
CA MET A 416 30.61 -3.71 39.96
C MET A 416 30.76 -3.32 41.43
#